data_AF-A0A0A6UK30-F1
#
_entry.id   AF-A0A0A6UK30-F1
#
_cell.length_a   1.000
_cell.length_b   1.000
_cell.length_c   1.000
_cell.angle_alpha   90.00
_cell.angle_beta   90.00
_cell.angle_gamma   90.00
#
_symmetry.space_group_name_H-M   'P 1'
#
loop_
_entity.id
_entity.type
_entity.pdbx_description
1 polymer ?
#
loop_
_entity_poly.entity_id
_entity_poly.type
_entity_poly.pdbx_seq_one_letter_code
_entity_poly.pdbx_strand_id
1 'polypeptide(L)'
;MVAMRTTTKWITAVVAAVTLACAVPALWLRHGYHEAKDRRDLMDLTRGWNRPLGDLPVPDELPADRVTGEVSAYGLRLWYPAAADPGADPIAYAVLLTDGPDEPLWTVDCDATVVVVCTDLGDGYTLLHERDTDNSDPGTTVRRRVGDLMFEARVLGDHPEMVPRLRRIITETHAPDDAELLRFLRPDGYQTDWS
;
A
#
# COMPACT_ATOMS: atom_id res chain seq x y z
N MET A 1 32.59 40.21 47.45
CA MET A 1 32.42 39.07 46.53
C MET A 1 30.94 38.93 46.14
N VAL A 2 30.41 39.71 45.19
CA VAL A 2 29.01 39.55 44.69
C VAL A 2 28.86 39.78 43.17
N ALA A 3 29.94 40.09 42.43
CA ALA A 3 29.83 40.49 41.02
C ALA A 3 29.77 39.35 39.99
N MET A 4 29.81 38.08 40.41
CA MET A 4 30.07 36.95 39.49
C MET A 4 28.83 36.10 39.12
N ARG A 5 27.63 36.42 39.64
CA ARG A 5 26.40 35.63 39.40
C ARG A 5 25.50 36.14 38.27
N THR A 6 25.67 37.37 37.82
CA THR A 6 24.81 37.99 36.79
C THR A 6 25.26 37.67 35.38
N THR A 7 26.57 37.62 35.11
CA THR A 7 27.14 37.32 33.78
C THR A 7 26.78 35.93 33.26
N THR A 8 26.72 34.91 34.13
CA THR A 8 26.40 33.54 33.73
C THR A 8 24.97 33.39 33.18
N LYS A 9 24.00 34.17 33.71
CA LYS A 9 22.59 34.13 33.28
C LYS A 9 22.39 34.75 31.90
N TRP A 10 23.11 35.82 31.59
CA TRP A 10 23.05 36.47 30.28
C TRP A 10 23.67 35.60 29.19
N ILE A 11 24.79 34.92 29.49
CA ILE A 11 25.42 34.00 28.54
C ILE A 11 24.51 32.81 28.23
N THR A 12 23.85 32.23 29.23
CA THR A 12 22.88 31.12 29.00
C THR A 12 21.67 31.56 28.20
N ALA A 13 21.13 32.76 28.44
CA ALA A 13 20.01 33.29 27.67
C ALA A 13 20.38 33.56 26.21
N VAL A 14 21.57 34.11 25.94
CA VAL A 14 22.05 34.37 24.57
C VAL A 14 22.32 33.05 23.84
N VAL A 15 22.98 32.08 24.48
CA VAL A 15 23.20 30.75 23.87
C VAL A 15 21.87 30.07 23.57
N ALA A 16 20.92 30.07 24.51
CA ALA A 16 19.59 29.50 24.26
C ALA A 16 18.86 30.18 23.09
N ALA A 17 18.93 31.51 23.00
CA ALA A 17 18.33 32.27 21.91
C ALA A 17 18.98 31.96 20.55
N VAL A 18 20.31 31.85 20.49
CA VAL A 18 21.04 31.48 19.26
C VAL A 18 20.70 30.05 18.84
N THR A 19 20.69 29.09 19.78
CA THR A 19 20.34 27.70 19.47
C THR A 19 18.90 27.58 18.95
N LEU A 20 17.94 28.29 19.55
CA LEU A 20 16.56 28.35 19.05
C LEU A 20 16.49 28.99 17.65
N ALA A 21 17.22 30.10 17.44
CA ALA A 21 17.27 30.78 16.15
C ALA A 21 17.88 29.92 15.04
N CYS A 22 18.79 28.99 15.35
CA CYS A 22 19.35 28.04 14.38
C CYS A 22 18.52 26.75 14.24
N ALA A 23 17.88 26.28 15.31
CA ALA A 23 17.10 25.05 15.30
C ALA A 23 15.82 25.16 14.46
N VAL A 24 15.13 26.30 14.52
CA VAL A 24 13.88 26.51 13.75
C VAL A 24 14.12 26.46 12.23
N PRO A 25 15.08 27.22 11.65
CA PRO A 25 15.39 27.11 10.22
C PRO A 25 15.84 25.71 9.80
N ALA A 26 16.62 25.02 10.64
CA ALA A 26 17.07 23.66 10.35
C ALA A 26 15.89 22.67 10.27
N LEU A 27 14.91 22.80 11.17
CA LEU A 27 13.68 21.99 11.13
C LEU A 27 12.85 22.28 9.87
N TRP A 28 12.71 23.56 9.50
CA TRP A 28 12.02 23.95 8.26
C TRP A 28 12.69 23.39 7.01
N LEU A 29 14.02 23.52 6.90
CA LEU A 29 14.78 22.96 5.78
C LEU A 29 14.65 21.44 5.72
N ARG A 30 14.73 20.76 6.87
CA ARG A 30 14.56 19.31 6.95
C ARG A 30 13.16 18.88 6.53
N HIS A 31 12.12 19.58 6.98
CA HIS A 31 10.75 19.28 6.61
C HIS A 31 10.52 19.48 5.10
N GLY A 32 10.96 20.61 4.55
CA GLY A 32 10.86 20.86 3.10
C GLY A 32 11.67 19.87 2.26
N TYR A 33 12.83 19.40 2.75
CA TYR A 33 13.58 18.33 2.11
C TYR A 33 12.81 17.02 2.07
N HIS A 34 12.21 16.61 3.19
CA HIS A 34 11.40 15.40 3.25
C HIS A 34 10.17 15.50 2.34
N GLU A 35 9.44 16.60 2.36
CA GLU A 35 8.28 16.80 1.48
C GLU A 35 8.66 16.74 -0.01
N ALA A 36 9.77 17.37 -0.39
CA ALA A 36 10.26 17.33 -1.77
C ALA A 36 10.70 15.91 -2.19
N LYS A 37 11.30 15.14 -1.27
CA LYS A 37 11.66 13.74 -1.49
C LYS A 37 10.41 12.87 -1.62
N ASP A 38 9.45 13.02 -0.72
CA ASP A 38 8.18 12.30 -0.71
C ASP A 38 7.40 12.50 -2.01
N ARG A 39 7.27 13.75 -2.46
CA ARG A 39 6.64 14.06 -3.74
C ARG A 39 7.35 13.40 -4.92
N ARG A 40 8.69 13.43 -4.93
CA ARG A 40 9.48 12.81 -6.02
C ARG A 40 9.32 11.30 -6.02
N ASP A 41 9.47 10.66 -4.88
CA ASP A 41 9.38 9.21 -4.75
C ASP A 41 7.97 8.75 -5.12
N LEU A 42 6.93 9.49 -4.71
CA LEU A 42 5.56 9.18 -5.11
C LEU A 42 5.38 9.28 -6.63
N MET A 43 5.89 10.34 -7.26
CA MET A 43 5.85 10.48 -8.73
C MET A 43 6.61 9.36 -9.45
N ASP A 44 7.72 8.88 -8.87
CA ASP A 44 8.52 7.80 -9.47
C ASP A 44 7.83 6.45 -9.33
N LEU A 45 7.36 6.12 -8.12
CA LEU A 45 6.69 4.87 -7.76
C LEU A 45 5.31 4.73 -8.42
N THR A 46 4.68 5.85 -8.80
CA THR A 46 3.37 5.87 -9.46
C THR A 46 3.45 6.25 -10.94
N ARG A 47 4.66 6.34 -11.54
CA ARG A 47 4.85 6.79 -12.94
C ARG A 47 4.01 6.01 -13.96
N GLY A 48 3.73 4.74 -13.70
CA GLY A 48 2.89 3.90 -14.57
C GLY A 48 1.41 4.25 -14.54
N TRP A 49 0.93 4.87 -13.46
CA TRP A 49 -0.49 5.20 -13.27
C TRP A 49 -0.85 6.51 -13.97
N ASN A 50 -1.90 6.46 -14.78
CA ASN A 50 -2.31 7.58 -15.64
C ASN A 50 -3.61 8.28 -15.19
N ARG A 51 -4.10 7.97 -13.98
CA ARG A 51 -5.30 8.57 -13.38
C ARG A 51 -4.94 9.32 -12.08
N PRO A 52 -5.86 10.09 -11.48
CA PRO A 52 -5.67 10.60 -10.13
C PRO A 52 -5.33 9.49 -9.12
N LEU A 53 -4.42 9.75 -8.19
CA LEU A 53 -4.05 8.79 -7.13
C LEU A 53 -5.20 8.53 -6.14
N GLY A 54 -6.09 9.51 -5.96
CA GLY A 54 -7.31 9.34 -5.17
C GLY A 54 -8.28 8.30 -5.74
N ASP A 55 -8.08 7.87 -6.99
CA ASP A 55 -8.85 6.80 -7.62
C ASP A 55 -8.25 5.40 -7.36
N LEU A 56 -7.19 5.30 -6.54
CA LEU A 56 -6.60 4.03 -6.09
C LEU A 56 -7.17 3.64 -4.72
N PRO A 57 -8.31 2.94 -4.63
CA PRO A 57 -8.90 2.56 -3.36
C PRO A 57 -8.02 1.57 -2.61
N VAL A 58 -7.83 1.84 -1.32
CA VAL A 58 -7.07 1.02 -0.37
C VAL A 58 -8.02 0.43 0.66
N PRO A 59 -7.89 -0.86 1.06
CA PRO A 59 -8.70 -1.46 2.10
C PRO A 59 -8.54 -0.78 3.47
N ASP A 60 -9.63 -0.66 4.23
CA ASP A 60 -9.61 -0.02 5.55
C ASP A 60 -8.83 -0.84 6.61
N GLU A 61 -8.79 -2.17 6.46
CA GLU A 61 -8.26 -3.10 7.47
C GLU A 61 -6.77 -3.44 7.30
N LEU A 62 -6.00 -2.61 6.59
CA LEU A 62 -4.60 -2.91 6.32
C LEU A 62 -3.69 -2.73 7.55
N PRO A 63 -2.84 -3.72 7.88
CA PRO A 63 -1.75 -3.52 8.83
C PRO A 63 -0.64 -2.69 8.16
N ALA A 64 -0.72 -1.36 8.24
CA ALA A 64 0.11 -0.44 7.47
C ALA A 64 1.63 -0.62 7.64
N ASP A 65 2.09 -1.26 8.73
CA ASP A 65 3.49 -1.59 9.01
C ASP A 65 3.98 -2.88 8.33
N ARG A 66 3.08 -3.64 7.69
CA ARG A 66 3.37 -4.96 7.08
C ARG A 66 2.82 -5.09 5.67
N VAL A 67 2.47 -3.98 5.06
CA VAL A 67 1.98 -3.93 3.69
C VAL A 67 3.14 -3.55 2.79
N THR A 68 3.30 -4.31 1.72
CA THR A 68 4.13 -3.90 0.57
C THR A 68 3.22 -3.74 -0.62
N GLY A 69 3.51 -2.80 -1.50
CA GLY A 69 2.69 -2.57 -2.68
C GLY A 69 3.49 -2.15 -3.90
N GLU A 70 2.82 -2.25 -5.05
CA GLU A 70 3.28 -1.71 -6.33
C GLU A 70 2.12 -1.02 -7.04
N VAL A 71 2.45 0.02 -7.81
CA VAL A 71 1.52 0.69 -8.71
C VAL A 71 2.04 0.54 -10.14
N SER A 72 1.15 0.16 -11.05
CA SER A 72 1.45 0.01 -12.47
C SER A 72 0.39 0.71 -13.32
N ALA A 73 0.55 0.64 -14.64
CA ALA A 73 -0.48 1.10 -15.59
C ALA A 73 -1.79 0.31 -15.47
N TYR A 74 -1.76 -0.87 -14.86
CA TYR A 74 -2.93 -1.70 -14.65
C TYR A 74 -3.57 -1.51 -13.27
N GLY A 75 -3.00 -0.68 -12.38
CA GLY A 75 -3.57 -0.39 -11.06
C GLY A 75 -2.63 -0.67 -9.89
N LEU A 76 -3.23 -0.87 -8.71
CA LEU A 76 -2.54 -1.01 -7.42
C LEU A 76 -2.58 -2.46 -6.98
N ARG A 77 -1.45 -3.00 -6.53
CA ARG A 77 -1.39 -4.30 -5.87
C ARG A 77 -0.73 -4.14 -4.51
N LEU A 78 -1.32 -4.74 -3.49
CA LEU A 78 -0.88 -4.74 -2.11
C LEU A 78 -0.77 -6.18 -1.60
N TRP A 79 0.25 -6.47 -0.82
CA TRP A 79 0.45 -7.75 -0.14
C TRP A 79 0.61 -7.51 1.35
N TYR A 80 -0.13 -8.26 2.16
CA TYR A 80 -0.09 -8.14 3.62
C TYR A 80 -0.47 -9.46 4.30
N PRO A 81 -0.02 -9.73 5.53
CA PRO A 81 -0.41 -10.95 6.24
C PRO A 81 -1.91 -10.95 6.54
N ALA A 82 -2.55 -12.12 6.45
CA ALA A 82 -3.89 -12.28 6.97
C ALA A 82 -3.87 -12.00 8.49
N ALA A 83 -4.39 -10.84 8.91
CA ALA A 83 -4.38 -10.33 10.29
C ALA A 83 -4.93 -11.25 11.41
N ALA A 84 -5.36 -12.48 11.08
CA ALA A 84 -5.92 -13.43 12.05
C ALA A 84 -4.87 -14.39 12.64
N ASP A 85 -3.76 -14.69 11.94
CA ASP A 85 -2.80 -15.68 12.44
C ASP A 85 -1.34 -15.37 12.04
N PRO A 86 -0.40 -15.32 13.00
CA PRO A 86 1.03 -15.32 12.69
C PRO A 86 1.41 -16.68 12.07
N GLY A 87 1.44 -16.72 10.74
CA GLY A 87 1.69 -17.91 9.93
C GLY A 87 0.64 -18.20 8.87
N ALA A 88 -0.48 -17.45 8.83
CA ALA A 88 -1.44 -17.53 7.73
C ALA A 88 -0.86 -16.95 6.43
N ASP A 89 -1.30 -17.52 5.31
CA ASP A 89 -0.86 -17.08 3.99
C ASP A 89 -1.16 -15.59 3.75
N PRO A 90 -0.25 -14.87 3.07
CA PRO A 90 -0.45 -13.47 2.77
C PRO A 90 -1.68 -13.28 1.89
N ILE A 91 -2.43 -12.22 2.18
CA ILE A 91 -3.50 -11.75 1.34
C ILE A 91 -2.89 -10.82 0.30
N ALA A 92 -3.16 -11.13 -0.96
CA ALA A 92 -2.91 -10.22 -2.07
C ALA A 92 -4.21 -9.47 -2.37
N TYR A 93 -4.18 -8.16 -2.27
CA TYR A 93 -5.23 -7.27 -2.74
C TYR A 93 -4.79 -6.59 -4.03
N ALA A 94 -5.66 -6.53 -5.02
CA ALA A 94 -5.39 -5.83 -6.26
C ALA A 94 -6.61 -5.01 -6.69
N VAL A 95 -6.35 -3.79 -7.14
CA VAL A 95 -7.25 -2.98 -7.94
C VAL A 95 -6.68 -2.98 -9.34
N LEU A 96 -7.43 -3.54 -10.28
CA LEU A 96 -7.02 -3.69 -11.68
C LEU A 96 -7.91 -2.83 -12.57
N LEU A 97 -7.30 -2.06 -13.46
CA LEU A 97 -7.98 -1.45 -14.59
C LEU A 97 -8.35 -2.52 -15.60
N THR A 98 -9.61 -2.55 -16.00
CA THR A 98 -10.08 -3.43 -17.07
C THR A 98 -10.08 -2.67 -18.40
N ASP A 99 -9.35 -3.16 -19.40
CA ASP A 99 -9.28 -2.55 -20.74
C ASP A 99 -10.56 -2.76 -21.59
N GLY A 100 -11.63 -3.33 -21.01
CA GLY A 100 -12.90 -3.60 -21.67
C GLY A 100 -13.87 -4.39 -20.77
N PRO A 101 -15.05 -4.77 -21.28
CA PRO A 101 -15.95 -5.69 -20.57
C PRO A 101 -15.32 -7.08 -20.39
N ASP A 102 -14.34 -7.41 -21.22
CA ASP A 102 -13.54 -8.62 -21.13
C ASP A 102 -12.71 -8.57 -19.85
N GLU A 103 -12.83 -9.61 -19.03
CA GLU A 103 -12.05 -9.75 -17.80
C GLU A 103 -10.56 -9.82 -18.16
N PRO A 104 -9.67 -9.27 -17.30
CA PRO A 104 -8.24 -9.47 -17.49
C PRO A 104 -7.99 -10.98 -17.59
N LEU A 105 -7.49 -11.41 -18.75
CA LEU A 105 -7.08 -12.79 -18.95
C LEU A 105 -6.04 -13.08 -17.88
N TRP A 106 -6.30 -14.09 -17.05
CA TRP A 106 -5.29 -14.63 -16.15
C TRP A 106 -4.09 -15.03 -17.01
N THR A 107 -3.07 -14.19 -17.02
CA THR A 107 -1.84 -14.51 -17.73
C THR A 107 -1.24 -15.71 -17.03
N VAL A 108 -1.14 -16.77 -17.80
CA VAL A 108 -0.41 -17.98 -17.47
C VAL A 108 1.03 -17.57 -17.16
N ASP A 109 1.44 -17.56 -15.89
CA ASP A 109 2.85 -17.40 -15.57
C ASP A 109 3.52 -18.78 -15.81
N CYS A 110 4.56 -18.82 -16.64
CA CYS A 110 5.33 -20.03 -16.95
C CYS A 110 4.59 -21.25 -17.58
N ASP A 111 3.68 -21.05 -18.55
CA ASP A 111 2.97 -22.15 -19.27
C ASP A 111 2.09 -23.08 -18.39
N ALA A 112 1.76 -22.64 -17.17
CA ALA A 112 0.92 -23.33 -16.19
C ALA A 112 -0.58 -23.37 -16.53
N THR A 113 -1.17 -24.53 -16.83
CA THR A 113 -2.63 -24.58 -16.99
C THR A 113 -3.33 -24.43 -15.65
N VAL A 114 -3.87 -23.24 -15.35
CA VAL A 114 -4.68 -22.99 -14.14
C VAL A 114 -6.14 -23.38 -14.39
N VAL A 115 -6.72 -24.18 -13.49
CA VAL A 115 -8.15 -24.50 -13.50
C VAL A 115 -8.86 -23.62 -12.47
N VAL A 116 -9.70 -22.70 -12.95
CA VAL A 116 -10.48 -21.80 -12.11
C VAL A 116 -11.95 -22.20 -12.12
N VAL A 117 -12.55 -22.32 -10.93
CA VAL A 117 -14.00 -22.43 -10.78
C VAL A 117 -14.55 -21.08 -10.34
N CYS A 118 -15.42 -20.49 -11.16
CA CYS A 118 -16.13 -19.25 -10.86
C CYS A 118 -17.49 -19.55 -10.25
N THR A 119 -17.79 -18.97 -9.10
CA THR A 119 -19.09 -19.05 -8.43
C THR A 119 -19.62 -17.64 -8.20
N ASP A 120 -20.83 -17.35 -8.69
CA ASP A 120 -21.52 -16.10 -8.38
C ASP A 120 -21.95 -16.10 -6.90
N LEU A 121 -21.52 -15.08 -6.16
CA LEU A 121 -21.86 -14.90 -4.75
C LEU A 121 -23.05 -13.95 -4.55
N GLY A 122 -23.65 -13.44 -5.63
CA GLY A 122 -24.64 -12.37 -5.62
C GLY A 122 -24.01 -11.00 -5.42
N ASP A 123 -24.81 -9.93 -5.56
CA ASP A 123 -24.43 -8.52 -5.35
C ASP A 123 -23.22 -8.04 -6.18
N GLY A 124 -22.96 -8.69 -7.32
CA GLY A 124 -21.82 -8.38 -8.20
C GLY A 124 -20.48 -8.93 -7.72
N TYR A 125 -20.49 -9.89 -6.79
CA TYR A 125 -19.29 -10.58 -6.31
C TYR A 125 -19.12 -11.94 -7.00
N THR A 126 -17.88 -12.29 -7.29
CA THR A 126 -17.54 -13.61 -7.83
C THR A 126 -16.46 -14.24 -6.97
N LEU A 127 -16.68 -15.49 -6.56
CA LEU A 127 -15.66 -16.34 -5.97
C LEU A 127 -14.94 -17.07 -7.09
N LEU A 128 -13.63 -16.91 -7.14
CA LEU A 128 -12.74 -17.65 -8.00
C LEU A 128 -11.97 -18.61 -7.11
N HIS A 129 -12.12 -19.89 -7.39
CA HIS A 129 -11.40 -20.94 -6.70
C HIS A 129 -10.44 -21.59 -7.69
N GLU A 130 -9.16 -21.32 -7.52
CA GLU A 130 -8.07 -21.93 -8.27
C GLU A 130 -7.79 -23.29 -7.67
N ARG A 131 -7.87 -24.33 -8.50
CA ARG A 131 -7.55 -25.69 -8.10
C ARG A 131 -6.05 -25.93 -8.25
N ASP A 132 -5.55 -26.80 -7.39
CA ASP A 132 -4.19 -27.34 -7.50
C ASP A 132 -3.99 -27.98 -8.87
N THR A 133 -2.92 -27.57 -9.55
CA THR A 133 -2.48 -28.09 -10.85
C THR A 133 -0.97 -28.30 -10.77
N ASP A 134 -0.38 -29.06 -11.69
CA ASP A 134 1.01 -29.53 -11.61
C ASP A 134 2.07 -28.43 -11.38
N ASN A 135 1.71 -27.14 -11.51
CA ASN A 135 2.58 -26.00 -11.27
C ASN A 135 1.91 -24.72 -10.71
N SER A 136 0.73 -24.82 -10.08
CA SER A 136 0.12 -23.67 -9.39
C SER A 136 -0.54 -24.10 -8.09
N ASP A 137 -0.19 -23.42 -7.00
CA ASP A 137 -0.88 -23.57 -5.73
C ASP A 137 -2.35 -23.14 -5.88
N PRO A 138 -3.27 -23.81 -5.17
CA PRO A 138 -4.66 -23.38 -5.12
C PRO A 138 -4.79 -21.99 -4.50
N GLY A 139 -5.92 -21.33 -4.75
CA GLY A 139 -6.19 -20.00 -4.22
C GLY A 139 -7.67 -19.71 -4.10
N THR A 140 -8.03 -19.01 -3.04
CA THR A 140 -9.38 -18.47 -2.84
C THR A 140 -9.36 -16.97 -3.09
N THR A 141 -10.09 -16.56 -4.13
CA THR A 141 -10.13 -15.18 -4.61
C THR A 141 -11.56 -14.68 -4.64
N VAL A 142 -11.81 -13.48 -4.10
CA VAL A 142 -13.08 -12.78 -4.29
C VAL A 142 -12.86 -11.57 -5.17
N ARG A 143 -13.71 -11.43 -6.18
CA ARG A 143 -13.71 -10.32 -7.12
C ARG A 143 -15.00 -9.51 -7.06
N ARG A 144 -14.88 -8.23 -7.41
CA ARG A 144 -16.00 -7.33 -7.64
C ARG A 144 -15.62 -6.32 -8.71
N ARG A 145 -16.47 -6.16 -9.73
CA ARG A 145 -16.32 -5.11 -10.74
C ARG A 145 -17.14 -3.88 -10.35
N VAL A 146 -16.53 -2.70 -10.40
CA VAL A 146 -17.19 -1.40 -10.19
C VAL A 146 -16.74 -0.44 -11.28
N GLY A 147 -17.61 -0.18 -12.26
CA GLY A 147 -17.23 0.58 -13.45
C GLY A 147 -16.16 -0.16 -14.26
N ASP A 148 -15.03 0.49 -14.47
CA ASP A 148 -13.84 -0.03 -15.17
C ASP A 148 -12.74 -0.55 -14.23
N LEU A 149 -13.04 -0.63 -12.94
CA LEU A 149 -12.16 -1.22 -11.93
C LEU A 149 -12.63 -2.62 -11.56
N MET A 150 -11.68 -3.54 -11.50
CA MET A 150 -11.83 -4.85 -10.90
C MET A 150 -11.09 -4.87 -9.58
N PHE A 151 -11.83 -5.12 -8.50
CA PHE A 151 -11.26 -5.33 -7.19
C PHE A 151 -11.11 -6.82 -6.97
N GLU A 152 -9.95 -7.22 -6.46
CA GLU A 152 -9.61 -8.59 -6.18
C GLU A 152 -8.96 -8.68 -4.80
N ALA A 153 -9.40 -9.63 -3.99
CA ALA A 153 -8.68 -10.06 -2.81
C ALA A 153 -8.50 -11.58 -2.87
N ARG A 154 -7.26 -12.01 -2.74
CA ARG A 154 -6.83 -13.40 -2.87
C ARG A 154 -6.05 -13.82 -1.63
N VAL A 155 -6.27 -15.06 -1.20
CA VAL A 155 -5.39 -15.78 -0.29
C VAL A 155 -4.94 -17.07 -0.99
N LEU A 156 -3.66 -17.42 -0.85
CA LEU A 156 -3.16 -18.72 -1.32
C LEU A 156 -3.76 -19.83 -0.47
N GLY A 157 -3.99 -21.01 -1.06
CA GLY A 157 -4.66 -22.12 -0.41
C GLY A 157 -6.19 -22.15 -0.61
N ASP A 158 -6.79 -23.30 -0.28
CA ASP A 158 -8.24 -23.48 -0.27
C ASP A 158 -8.83 -22.99 1.06
N HIS A 159 -9.21 -21.71 1.09
CA HIS A 159 -9.74 -21.03 2.28
C HIS A 159 -11.17 -20.49 2.10
N PRO A 160 -12.20 -21.34 1.93
CA PRO A 160 -13.59 -20.89 1.75
C PRO A 160 -14.12 -20.09 2.95
N GLU A 161 -13.59 -20.35 4.15
CA GLU A 161 -13.88 -19.60 5.38
C GLU A 161 -13.44 -18.13 5.32
N MET A 162 -12.48 -17.79 4.44
CA MET A 162 -11.97 -16.43 4.29
C MET A 162 -12.85 -15.56 3.36
N VAL A 163 -13.80 -16.16 2.63
CA VAL A 163 -14.66 -15.42 1.67
C VAL A 163 -15.36 -14.20 2.27
N PRO A 164 -16.00 -14.25 3.46
CA PRO A 164 -16.61 -13.06 4.06
C PRO A 164 -15.61 -11.93 4.31
N ARG A 165 -14.38 -12.28 4.71
CA ARG A 165 -13.30 -11.32 4.95
C ARG A 165 -12.79 -10.73 3.64
N LEU A 166 -12.57 -11.55 2.62
CA LEU A 166 -12.14 -11.09 1.29
C LEU A 166 -13.19 -10.16 0.65
N ARG A 167 -14.50 -10.45 0.82
CA ARG A 167 -15.58 -9.53 0.41
C ARG A 167 -15.46 -8.18 1.11
N ARG A 168 -15.19 -8.17 2.40
CA ARG A 168 -15.04 -6.93 3.18
C ARG A 168 -13.84 -6.11 2.68
N ILE A 169 -12.69 -6.74 2.47
CA ILE A 169 -11.46 -6.08 1.96
C ILE A 169 -11.72 -5.32 0.65
N ILE A 170 -12.47 -5.90 -0.28
CA ILE A 170 -12.77 -5.24 -1.58
C ILE A 170 -14.00 -4.32 -1.54
N THR A 171 -14.62 -4.13 -0.38
CA THR A 171 -15.83 -3.32 -0.20
C THR A 171 -15.58 -2.11 0.69
N GLU A 172 -14.88 -2.32 1.79
CA GLU A 172 -14.50 -1.31 2.77
C GLU A 172 -13.15 -0.75 2.37
N THR A 173 -13.19 0.27 1.50
CA THR A 173 -12.03 0.94 0.95
C THR A 173 -12.14 2.45 1.07
N HIS A 174 -11.01 3.13 1.20
CA HIS A 174 -10.91 4.58 1.18
C HIS A 174 -9.94 5.06 0.08
N ALA A 175 -10.02 6.35 -0.24
CA ALA A 175 -9.00 7.01 -1.06
C ALA A 175 -7.79 7.32 -0.18
N PRO A 176 -6.58 6.83 -0.54
CA PRO A 176 -5.40 7.02 0.28
C PRO A 176 -4.86 8.44 0.13
N ASP A 177 -4.17 8.92 1.16
CA ASP A 177 -3.31 10.10 1.03
C ASP A 177 -1.90 9.73 0.51
N ASP A 178 -1.14 10.74 0.11
CA ASP A 178 0.23 10.57 -0.42
C ASP A 178 1.15 9.84 0.59
N ALA A 179 0.99 10.10 1.89
CA ALA A 179 1.83 9.52 2.93
C ALA A 179 1.49 8.04 3.16
N GLU A 180 0.23 7.67 3.03
CA GLU A 180 -0.27 6.30 3.03
C GLU A 180 0.24 5.50 1.85
N LEU A 181 0.11 6.02 0.62
CA LEU A 181 0.68 5.38 -0.56
C LEU A 181 2.18 5.17 -0.39
N LEU A 182 2.92 6.19 0.05
CA LEU A 182 4.36 6.07 0.27
C LEU A 182 4.72 5.02 1.33
N ARG A 183 3.88 4.80 2.35
CA ARG A 183 4.12 3.72 3.34
C ARG A 183 4.04 2.34 2.71
N PHE A 184 3.14 2.12 1.75
CA PHE A 184 3.01 0.83 1.07
C PHE A 184 4.08 0.63 0.00
N LEU A 185 4.42 1.70 -0.74
CA LEU A 185 5.27 1.63 -1.92
C LEU A 185 6.77 1.70 -1.61
N ARG A 186 7.14 2.13 -0.39
CA ARG A 186 8.53 2.12 0.08
C ARG A 186 8.76 0.91 1.00
N PRO A 187 9.24 -0.22 0.49
CA PRO A 187 9.62 -1.34 1.36
C PRO A 187 10.76 -0.94 2.30
N ASP A 188 10.94 -1.70 3.38
CA ASP A 188 12.08 -1.51 4.28
C ASP A 188 13.41 -1.55 3.51
N GLY A 189 14.23 -0.53 3.71
CA GLY A 189 15.50 -0.39 2.98
C GLY A 189 15.36 0.23 1.58
N TYR A 190 14.18 0.74 1.19
CA TYR A 190 14.03 1.54 -0.02
C TYR A 190 14.99 2.72 -0.02
N GLN A 191 15.92 2.71 -0.97
CA GLN A 191 16.93 3.74 -1.19
C GLN A 191 16.78 4.27 -2.61
N THR A 192 16.82 5.58 -2.74
CA THR A 192 16.98 6.27 -4.03
C THR A 192 18.39 6.84 -4.06
N ASP A 193 18.88 7.30 -5.21
CA ASP A 193 20.25 7.86 -5.41
C ASP A 193 20.62 9.03 -4.46
N TRP A 194 19.72 9.42 -3.56
CA TRP A 194 19.78 10.52 -2.60
C TRP A 194 19.52 10.07 -1.14
N SER A 195 19.65 8.78 -0.82
CA SER A 195 19.61 8.24 0.55
C SER A 195 21.00 8.10 1.18
#